data_AF-A0A5J9V762-F1
#
_entry.id   AF-A0A5J9V762-F1
#
_cell.length_a   1.000
_cell.length_b   1.000
_cell.length_c   1.000
_cell.angle_alpha   90.00
_cell.angle_beta   90.00
_cell.angle_gamma   90.00
#
_symmetry.space_group_name_H-M   'P 1'
#
loop_
_entity.id
_entity.type
_entity.pdbx_description
1 polymer ?
#
loop_
_entity_poly.entity_id
_entity_poly.type
_entity_poly.pdbx_seq_one_letter_code
_entity_poly.pdbx_strand_id
1 'polypeptide(L)'
;MASSSGADPALLGLGLQSASGPWGGGGGPSAPAVDLDTHPSGIVPTLQNIVATVNLGCQLDLQAIANQARNAEYNPKRFAAVIMRIRDPKTTALVFSSGKMVCTGAKTEDQSKLAARKYARIIQKLGYPAQFRDFKIQNMVASCDVKFPIRLEGLALNCGIFANYEPEIFPGLIYRMADPKIVLLVFVSGKVVLTGAKVREQIYTAFENIYPMLSQFRKRQQYW
;
A
#
# COMPACT_ATOMS: atom_id res chain seq x y z
N MET A 1 -29.26 6.78 15.93
CA MET A 1 -28.69 7.19 14.62
C MET A 1 -27.18 7.04 14.71
N ALA A 2 -26.62 6.02 14.08
CA ALA A 2 -25.20 5.72 14.14
C ALA A 2 -24.45 6.63 13.16
N SER A 3 -23.63 7.55 13.69
CA SER A 3 -22.74 8.38 12.89
C SER A 3 -21.47 7.58 12.56
N SER A 4 -21.37 7.14 11.30
CA SER A 4 -20.15 6.59 10.72
C SER A 4 -19.15 7.72 10.51
N SER A 5 -18.28 7.96 11.48
CA SER A 5 -17.10 8.81 11.34
C SER A 5 -16.09 8.12 10.43
N GLY A 6 -16.18 8.43 9.13
CA GLY A 6 -15.18 8.06 8.14
C GLY A 6 -13.82 8.63 8.52
N ALA A 7 -12.85 7.75 8.76
CA ALA A 7 -11.47 8.15 8.98
C ALA A 7 -10.94 8.82 7.70
N ASP A 8 -10.24 9.94 7.89
CA ASP A 8 -9.62 10.76 6.85
C ASP A 8 -8.72 9.90 5.92
N PRO A 9 -8.96 9.86 4.59
CA PRO A 9 -8.22 9.02 3.65
C PRO A 9 -6.70 9.29 3.63
N ALA A 10 -6.27 10.48 4.04
CA ALA A 10 -4.84 10.85 4.12
C ALA A 10 -4.09 10.07 5.23
N LEU A 11 -4.81 9.62 6.27
CA LEU A 11 -4.24 8.87 7.41
C LEU A 11 -4.17 7.35 7.17
N LEU A 12 -4.79 6.85 6.08
CA LEU A 12 -4.78 5.43 5.68
C LEU A 12 -3.68 5.07 4.68
N GLY A 13 -2.67 5.93 4.50
CA GLY A 13 -1.40 5.53 3.88
C GLY A 13 -1.32 5.65 2.36
N LEU A 14 -2.03 6.60 1.75
CA LEU A 14 -1.66 7.14 0.43
C LEU A 14 -0.54 8.18 0.58
N GLY A 15 0.56 7.80 1.22
CA GLY A 15 1.80 8.54 1.13
C GLY A 15 2.44 8.27 -0.23
N LEU A 16 1.94 8.91 -1.30
CA LEU A 16 2.74 9.06 -2.52
C LEU A 16 3.90 10.02 -2.20
N GLN A 17 4.95 9.49 -1.58
CA GLN A 17 6.25 10.10 -1.69
C GLN A 17 6.81 9.71 -3.05
N SER A 18 7.17 10.73 -3.83
CA SER A 18 7.91 10.59 -5.08
C SER A 18 9.06 9.60 -4.86
N ALA A 19 9.07 8.54 -5.66
CA ALA A 19 10.16 7.57 -5.67
C ALA A 19 11.41 8.19 -6.30
N SER A 20 12.10 9.04 -5.55
CA SER A 20 13.47 9.50 -5.80
C SER A 20 14.40 8.87 -4.77
N GLY A 21 14.60 7.55 -4.87
CA GLY A 21 15.71 6.86 -4.21
C GLY A 21 16.83 6.61 -5.23
N PRO A 22 18.10 6.65 -4.84
CA PRO A 22 19.22 6.42 -5.75
C PRO A 22 19.23 4.95 -6.20
N TRP A 23 19.25 4.74 -7.52
CA TRP A 23 19.39 3.44 -8.14
C TRP A 23 20.88 3.10 -8.18
N GLY A 24 21.37 2.45 -7.12
CA GLY A 24 22.74 1.95 -7.05
C GLY A 24 22.89 0.68 -7.87
N GLY A 25 23.76 0.71 -8.89
CA GLY A 25 24.18 -0.46 -9.63
C GLY A 25 25.04 -1.37 -8.75
N GLY A 26 24.55 -2.58 -8.49
CA GLY A 26 25.28 -3.64 -7.83
C GLY A 26 24.86 -4.98 -8.41
N GLY A 27 25.79 -5.67 -9.06
CA GLY A 27 25.59 -7.04 -9.54
C GLY A 27 25.31 -7.96 -8.35
N GLY A 28 24.06 -8.43 -8.27
CA GLY A 28 23.59 -9.45 -7.34
C GLY A 28 22.99 -10.63 -8.12
N PRO A 29 22.71 -11.76 -7.45
CA PRO A 29 22.49 -13.06 -8.06
C PRO A 29 21.34 -13.05 -9.06
N SER A 30 21.42 -13.90 -10.09
CA SER A 30 20.39 -14.09 -11.11
C SER A 30 19.01 -14.10 -10.47
N ALA A 31 18.17 -13.13 -10.85
CA ALA A 31 16.80 -13.04 -10.36
C ALA A 31 16.13 -14.43 -10.51
N PRO A 32 15.38 -14.89 -9.50
CA PRO A 32 14.66 -16.15 -9.61
C PRO A 32 13.82 -16.13 -10.89
N ALA A 33 13.82 -17.25 -11.63
CA ALA A 33 13.05 -17.37 -12.85
C ALA A 33 11.58 -17.00 -12.56
N VAL A 34 11.02 -16.10 -13.35
CA VAL A 34 9.62 -15.68 -13.22
C VAL A 34 8.75 -16.86 -13.66
N ASP A 35 7.82 -17.26 -12.81
CA ASP A 35 6.80 -18.23 -13.17
C ASP A 35 5.83 -17.60 -14.18
N LEU A 36 5.93 -18.04 -15.45
CA LEU A 36 5.15 -17.49 -16.55
C LEU A 36 3.69 -17.95 -16.55
N ASP A 37 3.35 -19.01 -15.82
CA ASP A 37 1.96 -19.44 -15.66
C ASP A 37 1.20 -18.42 -14.79
N THR A 38 1.87 -17.89 -13.77
CA THR A 38 1.33 -16.83 -12.89
C THR A 38 1.53 -15.42 -13.47
N HIS A 39 2.62 -15.21 -14.21
CA HIS A 39 3.03 -13.90 -14.74
C HIS A 39 3.35 -13.95 -16.24
N PRO A 40 2.33 -14.09 -17.13
CA PRO A 40 2.55 -14.21 -18.56
C PRO A 40 3.22 -12.97 -19.19
N SER A 41 3.10 -11.79 -18.57
CA SER A 41 3.85 -10.59 -18.96
C SER A 41 5.37 -10.68 -18.72
N GLY A 42 5.83 -11.64 -17.90
CA GLY A 42 7.20 -11.73 -17.40
C GLY A 42 7.56 -10.66 -16.36
N ILE A 43 6.60 -9.84 -15.92
CA ILE A 43 6.83 -8.75 -14.97
C ILE A 43 6.05 -9.02 -13.67
N VAL A 44 6.76 -9.02 -12.55
CA VAL A 44 6.16 -9.22 -11.23
C VAL A 44 6.02 -7.89 -10.48
N PRO A 45 4.79 -7.42 -10.18
CA PRO A 45 4.59 -6.27 -9.31
C PRO A 45 5.20 -6.46 -7.93
N THR A 46 5.99 -5.48 -7.50
CA THR A 46 6.66 -5.50 -6.19
C THR A 46 5.78 -4.79 -5.15
N LEU A 47 5.52 -5.45 -4.03
CA LEU A 47 4.78 -4.85 -2.91
C LEU A 47 5.56 -3.69 -2.29
N GLN A 48 4.89 -2.55 -2.16
CA GLN A 48 5.44 -1.31 -1.62
C GLN A 48 4.87 -0.94 -0.27
N ASN A 49 3.65 -1.35 0.04
CA ASN A 49 3.06 -1.08 1.34
C ASN A 49 1.95 -2.09 1.64
N ILE A 50 1.80 -2.43 2.91
CA ILE A 50 0.70 -3.23 3.42
C ILE A 50 0.11 -2.54 4.63
N VAL A 51 -1.22 -2.42 4.60
CA VAL A 51 -2.02 -1.94 5.72
C VAL A 51 -2.80 -3.11 6.28
N ALA A 52 -2.62 -3.36 7.57
CA ALA A 52 -3.34 -4.41 8.30
C ALA A 52 -4.00 -3.85 9.55
N THR A 53 -5.04 -4.53 10.03
CA THR A 53 -5.68 -4.24 11.30
C THR A 53 -5.64 -5.45 12.20
N VAL A 54 -5.64 -5.21 13.51
CA VAL A 54 -5.80 -6.24 14.53
C VAL A 54 -6.59 -5.67 15.70
N ASN A 55 -7.29 -6.54 16.42
CA ASN A 55 -7.98 -6.20 17.65
C ASN A 55 -7.18 -6.69 18.87
N LEU A 56 -6.81 -5.76 19.75
CA LEU A 56 -6.10 -6.04 20.99
C LEU A 56 -7.03 -6.55 22.11
N GLY A 57 -8.36 -6.48 21.93
CA GLY A 57 -9.32 -7.13 22.81
C GLY A 57 -9.48 -6.49 24.19
N CYS A 58 -8.96 -5.28 24.41
CA CYS A 58 -9.09 -4.53 25.65
C CYS A 58 -9.16 -3.02 25.39
N GLN A 59 -9.78 -2.28 26.30
CA GLN A 59 -9.72 -0.81 26.30
C GLN A 59 -8.32 -0.33 26.70
N LEU A 60 -7.90 0.78 26.13
CA LEU A 60 -6.57 1.34 26.29
C LEU A 60 -6.63 2.81 26.70
N ASP A 61 -5.89 3.17 27.74
CA ASP A 61 -5.63 4.56 28.08
C ASP A 61 -4.50 5.08 27.20
N LEU A 62 -4.89 5.84 26.17
CA LEU A 62 -3.98 6.38 25.18
C LEU A 62 -2.98 7.39 25.75
N GLN A 63 -3.40 8.16 26.76
CA GLN A 63 -2.54 9.15 27.39
C GLN A 63 -1.44 8.45 28.21
N ALA A 64 -1.82 7.42 28.98
CA ALA A 64 -0.87 6.62 29.74
C ALA A 64 0.13 5.90 28.82
N ILE A 65 -0.34 5.32 27.71
CA ILE A 65 0.53 4.66 26.71
C ILE A 65 1.52 5.66 26.13
N ALA A 66 1.06 6.85 25.72
CA ALA A 66 1.92 7.87 25.13
C ALA A 66 3.01 8.36 26.09
N ASN A 67 2.67 8.51 27.38
CA ASN A 67 3.62 8.96 28.41
C ASN A 67 4.69 7.90 28.74
N GLN A 68 4.37 6.61 28.65
CA GLN A 68 5.28 5.52 29.03
C GLN A 68 6.09 4.97 27.85
N ALA A 69 5.54 5.00 26.63
CA ALA A 69 6.19 4.45 25.46
C ALA A 69 7.17 5.44 24.82
N ARG A 70 8.46 5.06 24.73
CA ARG A 70 9.55 5.92 24.22
C ARG A 70 9.35 6.46 22.79
N ASN A 71 8.61 5.76 21.95
CA ASN A 71 8.38 6.11 20.53
C ASN A 71 6.89 6.15 20.21
N ALA A 72 6.12 6.83 21.06
CA ALA A 72 4.70 7.06 20.90
C ALA A 72 4.38 8.56 20.86
N GLU A 73 3.54 8.97 19.92
CA GLU A 73 3.04 10.33 19.78
C GLU A 73 1.52 10.31 19.95
N TYR A 74 0.97 11.21 20.76
CA TYR A 74 -0.47 11.33 20.94
C TYR A 74 -0.89 12.80 21.08
N ASN A 75 -1.81 13.23 20.23
CA ASN A 75 -2.46 14.53 20.32
C ASN A 75 -3.94 14.37 19.99
N PRO A 76 -4.83 14.22 20.99
CA PRO A 76 -6.25 13.96 20.79
C PRO A 76 -6.99 15.06 20.03
N LYS A 77 -6.48 16.30 20.06
CA LYS A 77 -7.06 17.41 19.28
C LYS A 77 -6.81 17.25 17.77
N ARG A 78 -5.73 16.56 17.40
CA ARG A 78 -5.34 16.31 16.01
C ARG A 78 -5.85 14.96 15.52
N PHE A 79 -5.68 13.92 16.33
CA PHE A 79 -6.01 12.56 15.93
C PHE A 79 -6.29 11.65 17.14
N ALA A 80 -7.33 10.84 17.04
CA ALA A 80 -7.88 10.04 18.15
C ALA A 80 -7.10 8.74 18.47
N ALA A 81 -5.89 8.57 17.93
CA ALA A 81 -5.08 7.37 18.13
C ALA A 81 -3.64 7.73 18.51
N VAL A 82 -3.01 6.84 19.28
CA VAL A 82 -1.57 6.91 19.56
C VAL A 82 -0.81 6.40 18.34
N ILE A 83 0.16 7.16 17.88
CA ILE A 83 1.05 6.79 16.78
C ILE A 83 2.30 6.18 17.37
N MET A 84 2.56 4.90 17.09
CA MET A 84 3.75 4.18 17.58
C MET A 84 4.64 3.75 16.42
N ARG A 85 5.96 3.85 16.55
CA ARG A 85 6.92 3.50 15.48
C ARG A 85 7.96 2.49 15.95
N ILE A 86 8.25 1.51 15.10
CA ILE A 86 9.36 0.56 15.29
C ILE A 86 10.22 0.52 14.03
N ARG A 87 11.50 0.15 14.18
CA ARG A 87 12.49 0.17 13.08
C ARG A 87 12.55 -1.15 12.31
N ASP A 88 12.24 -2.27 12.96
CA ASP A 88 12.28 -3.59 12.35
C ASP A 88 11.04 -4.42 12.73
N PRO A 89 10.17 -4.78 11.76
CA PRO A 89 10.07 -4.17 10.43
C PRO A 89 9.81 -2.65 10.55
N LYS A 90 10.28 -1.82 9.59
CA LYS A 90 10.06 -0.37 9.65
C LYS A 90 8.59 -0.05 9.42
N THR A 91 7.83 0.13 10.49
CA THR A 91 6.37 0.30 10.45
C THR A 91 5.89 1.39 11.39
N THR A 92 4.64 1.79 11.19
CA THR A 92 3.89 2.66 12.09
C THR A 92 2.60 1.97 12.48
N ALA A 93 2.24 2.02 13.76
CA ALA A 93 0.95 1.59 14.26
C ALA A 93 0.12 2.78 14.74
N LEU A 94 -1.18 2.72 14.49
CA LEU A 94 -2.18 3.62 15.04
C LEU A 94 -3.01 2.82 16.03
N VAL A 95 -2.90 3.15 17.33
CA VAL A 95 -3.57 2.42 18.42
C VAL A 95 -4.73 3.27 18.94
N PHE A 96 -5.94 2.73 18.87
CA PHE A 96 -7.17 3.40 19.30
C PHE A 96 -7.57 2.96 20.71
N SER A 97 -8.29 3.82 21.43
CA SER A 97 -8.76 3.54 22.80
C SER A 97 -9.59 2.26 22.88
N SER A 98 -10.35 1.96 21.82
CA SER A 98 -11.12 0.72 21.66
C SER A 98 -10.30 -0.59 21.63
N GLY A 99 -8.97 -0.51 21.57
CA GLY A 99 -8.11 -1.68 21.36
C GLY A 99 -7.92 -2.07 19.89
N LYS A 100 -8.61 -1.41 18.95
CA LYS A 100 -8.28 -1.56 17.53
C LYS A 100 -6.89 -0.98 17.26
N MET A 101 -6.12 -1.66 16.43
CA MET A 101 -4.81 -1.21 15.98
C MET A 101 -4.69 -1.36 14.47
N VAL A 102 -4.21 -0.31 13.80
CA VAL A 102 -3.83 -0.31 12.38
C VAL A 102 -2.31 -0.38 12.30
N CYS A 103 -1.75 -1.22 11.43
CA CYS A 103 -0.32 -1.34 11.16
C CYS A 103 -0.05 -1.04 9.68
N THR A 104 0.90 -0.15 9.38
CA THR A 104 1.26 0.28 8.02
C THR A 104 2.78 0.39 7.84
N GLY A 105 3.25 0.32 6.59
CA GLY A 105 4.66 0.48 6.20
C GLY A 105 5.39 -0.82 5.88
N ALA A 106 4.78 -1.97 6.15
CA ALA A 106 5.39 -3.27 5.87
C ALA A 106 5.44 -3.56 4.35
N LYS A 107 6.47 -4.30 3.91
CA LYS A 107 6.65 -4.69 2.50
C LYS A 107 6.10 -6.08 2.18
N THR A 108 5.88 -6.90 3.20
CA THR A 108 5.27 -8.24 3.08
C THR A 108 4.23 -8.47 4.17
N GLU A 109 3.32 -9.40 3.89
CA GLU A 109 2.20 -9.80 4.74
C GLU A 109 2.75 -10.33 6.07
N ASP A 110 3.81 -11.14 6.01
CA ASP A 110 4.52 -11.66 7.18
C ASP A 110 5.17 -10.55 8.01
N GLN A 111 5.81 -9.57 7.35
CA GLN A 111 6.35 -8.39 8.06
C GLN A 111 5.23 -7.60 8.74
N SER A 112 4.08 -7.42 8.08
CA SER A 112 2.94 -6.72 8.65
C SER A 112 2.40 -7.44 9.89
N LYS A 113 2.26 -8.76 9.81
CA LYS A 113 1.83 -9.61 10.93
C LYS A 113 2.84 -9.59 12.07
N LEU A 114 4.14 -9.70 11.76
CA LEU A 114 5.22 -9.62 12.74
C LEU A 114 5.25 -8.26 13.45
N ALA A 115 5.16 -7.16 12.70
CA ALA A 115 5.11 -5.81 13.25
C ALA A 115 3.90 -5.63 14.17
N ALA A 116 2.70 -6.04 13.73
CA ALA A 116 1.49 -5.99 14.55
C ALA A 116 1.65 -6.79 15.86
N ARG A 117 2.29 -7.96 15.83
CA ARG A 117 2.61 -8.74 17.05
C ARG A 117 3.62 -8.03 17.95
N LYS A 118 4.64 -7.39 17.38
CA LYS A 118 5.62 -6.58 18.13
C LYS A 118 4.91 -5.42 18.86
N TYR A 119 4.00 -4.72 18.20
CA TYR A 119 3.19 -3.67 18.84
C TYR A 119 2.28 -4.20 19.94
N ALA A 120 1.54 -5.29 19.70
CA ALA A 120 0.73 -5.92 20.72
C ALA A 120 1.57 -6.31 21.96
N ARG A 121 2.79 -6.80 21.75
CA ARG A 121 3.73 -7.12 22.84
C ARG A 121 4.21 -5.89 23.60
N ILE A 122 4.41 -4.76 22.94
CA ILE A 122 4.74 -3.49 23.62
C ILE A 122 3.58 -3.09 24.53
N ILE A 123 2.34 -3.14 24.03
CA ILE A 123 1.14 -2.81 24.83
C ILE A 123 1.01 -3.76 26.04
N GLN A 124 1.28 -5.06 25.87
CA GLN A 124 1.33 -6.00 27.00
C GLN A 124 2.36 -5.63 28.06
N LYS A 125 3.56 -5.18 27.64
CA LYS A 125 4.62 -4.76 28.57
C LYS A 125 4.29 -3.47 29.33
N LEU A 126 3.34 -2.68 28.84
CA LEU A 126 2.81 -1.51 29.54
C LEU A 126 1.70 -1.86 30.55
N GLY A 127 1.40 -3.16 30.75
CA GLY A 127 0.44 -3.64 31.73
C GLY A 127 -0.98 -3.87 31.22
N TYR A 128 -1.24 -3.70 29.92
CA TYR A 128 -2.56 -3.96 29.34
C TYR A 128 -2.72 -5.44 28.96
N PRO A 129 -3.89 -6.06 29.16
CA PRO A 129 -4.16 -7.45 28.79
C PRO A 129 -4.42 -7.62 27.28
N ALA A 130 -3.54 -7.06 26.45
CA ALA A 130 -3.70 -7.06 25.00
C ALA A 130 -3.55 -8.47 24.40
N GLN A 131 -4.41 -8.75 23.42
CA GLN A 131 -4.50 -9.99 22.68
C GLN A 131 -4.20 -9.77 21.20
N PHE A 132 -4.21 -10.82 20.40
CA PHE A 132 -3.99 -10.74 18.96
C PHE A 132 -5.15 -11.41 18.23
N ARG A 133 -6.25 -10.67 18.06
CA ARG A 133 -7.50 -11.17 17.46
C ARG A 133 -7.76 -10.50 16.11
N ASP A 134 -8.42 -11.22 15.21
CA ASP A 134 -8.94 -10.69 13.94
C ASP A 134 -7.90 -9.94 13.09
N PHE A 135 -6.66 -10.45 13.04
CA PHE A 135 -5.64 -9.88 12.16
C PHE A 135 -6.09 -10.02 10.70
N LYS A 136 -6.13 -8.89 9.99
CA LYS A 136 -6.61 -8.83 8.62
C LYS A 136 -5.84 -7.81 7.79
N ILE A 137 -5.45 -8.19 6.58
CA ILE A 137 -4.94 -7.26 5.57
C ILE A 137 -6.12 -6.44 5.05
N GLN A 138 -5.98 -5.11 5.11
CA GLN A 138 -6.99 -4.16 4.66
C GLN A 138 -6.66 -3.60 3.28
N ASN A 139 -5.37 -3.38 3.00
CA ASN A 139 -4.91 -2.86 1.73
C ASN A 139 -3.46 -3.30 1.43
N MET A 140 -3.17 -3.52 0.16
CA MET A 140 -1.83 -3.75 -0.38
C MET A 140 -1.60 -2.76 -1.52
N VAL A 141 -0.41 -2.18 -1.55
CA VAL A 141 0.06 -1.30 -2.61
C VAL A 141 1.25 -1.97 -3.27
N ALA A 142 1.23 -2.05 -4.59
CA ALA A 142 2.31 -2.59 -5.39
C ALA A 142 2.74 -1.61 -6.48
N SER A 143 3.93 -1.81 -7.02
CA SER A 143 4.41 -1.06 -8.17
C SER A 143 5.22 -1.95 -9.10
N CYS A 144 5.17 -1.67 -10.39
CA CYS A 144 6.04 -2.25 -11.41
C CYS A 144 6.42 -1.18 -12.45
N ASP A 145 7.28 -1.58 -13.38
CA ASP A 145 7.72 -0.75 -14.49
C ASP A 145 7.69 -1.62 -15.75
N VAL A 146 6.84 -1.24 -16.72
CA VAL A 146 6.71 -1.97 -17.98
C VAL A 146 7.87 -1.73 -18.95
N LYS A 147 8.81 -0.84 -18.59
CA LYS A 147 10.05 -0.56 -19.35
C LYS A 147 9.84 0.05 -20.74
N PHE A 148 8.67 0.64 -20.98
CA PHE A 148 8.43 1.43 -22.18
C PHE A 148 7.46 2.59 -21.90
N PRO A 149 7.62 3.72 -22.61
CA PRO A 149 6.71 4.86 -22.45
C PRO A 149 5.32 4.57 -23.04
N ILE A 150 4.28 5.11 -22.40
CA ILE A 150 2.87 4.85 -22.73
C ILE A 150 2.18 6.15 -23.18
N ARG A 151 1.35 6.08 -24.23
CA ARG A 151 0.48 7.17 -24.69
C ARG A 151 -0.82 7.17 -23.89
N LEU A 152 -0.85 7.93 -22.79
CA LEU A 152 -1.98 7.94 -21.84
C LEU A 152 -3.27 8.53 -22.42
N GLU A 153 -3.17 9.50 -23.34
CA GLU A 153 -4.33 10.12 -23.98
C GLU A 153 -5.13 9.08 -24.77
N GLY A 154 -4.43 8.28 -25.58
CA GLY A 154 -5.06 7.19 -26.35
C GLY A 154 -5.62 6.09 -25.44
N LEU A 155 -4.88 5.75 -24.38
CA LEU A 155 -5.33 4.76 -23.41
C LEU A 155 -6.61 5.21 -22.68
N ALA A 156 -6.67 6.49 -22.25
CA ALA A 156 -7.84 7.06 -21.59
C ALA A 156 -9.08 7.02 -22.49
N LEU A 157 -8.94 7.45 -23.75
CA LEU A 157 -10.02 7.40 -24.74
C LEU A 157 -10.54 5.98 -24.96
N ASN A 158 -9.63 4.99 -25.04
CA ASN A 158 -9.99 3.59 -25.27
C ASN A 158 -10.65 2.93 -24.05
N CYS A 159 -10.19 3.26 -22.83
CA CYS A 159 -10.78 2.74 -21.60
C CYS A 159 -12.09 3.43 -21.21
N GLY A 160 -12.37 4.61 -21.78
CA GLY A 160 -13.59 5.37 -21.54
C GLY A 160 -13.82 5.62 -20.05
N ILE A 161 -15.00 5.21 -19.55
CA ILE A 161 -15.44 5.46 -18.17
C ILE A 161 -14.55 4.83 -17.08
N PHE A 162 -13.68 3.88 -17.44
CA PHE A 162 -12.78 3.23 -16.49
C PHE A 162 -11.49 4.01 -16.26
N ALA A 163 -11.16 4.97 -17.14
CA ALA A 163 -9.93 5.75 -17.05
C ALA A 163 -10.23 7.24 -16.85
N ASN A 164 -9.47 7.87 -15.97
CA ASN A 164 -9.46 9.32 -15.83
C ASN A 164 -8.02 9.83 -15.98
N TYR A 165 -7.80 10.76 -16.91
CA TYR A 165 -6.50 11.34 -17.17
C TYR A 165 -6.62 12.84 -17.42
N GLU A 166 -6.26 13.61 -16.40
CA GLU A 166 -6.29 15.07 -16.39
C GLU A 166 -4.88 15.55 -16.00
N PRO A 167 -3.93 15.67 -16.96
CA PRO A 167 -2.51 15.89 -16.67
C PRO A 167 -2.23 17.19 -15.90
N GLU A 168 -3.10 18.19 -16.03
CA GLU A 168 -3.03 19.45 -15.29
C GLU A 168 -3.34 19.29 -13.79
N ILE A 169 -4.12 18.26 -13.44
CA ILE A 169 -4.51 17.96 -12.05
C ILE A 169 -3.60 16.88 -11.46
N PHE A 170 -3.31 15.82 -12.23
CA PHE A 170 -2.49 14.70 -11.80
C PHE A 170 -1.74 14.07 -12.99
N PRO A 171 -0.42 13.85 -12.90
CA PRO A 171 0.41 13.43 -14.04
C PRO A 171 0.23 11.96 -14.48
N GLY A 172 -0.58 11.17 -13.77
CA GLY A 172 -0.84 9.76 -14.09
C GLY A 172 -2.28 9.51 -14.51
N LEU A 173 -2.51 8.49 -15.31
CA LEU A 173 -3.85 8.00 -15.62
C LEU A 173 -4.35 7.14 -14.45
N ILE A 174 -5.55 7.43 -13.96
CA ILE A 174 -6.24 6.64 -12.93
C ILE A 174 -7.16 5.65 -13.64
N TYR A 175 -6.83 4.36 -13.57
CA TYR A 175 -7.67 3.29 -14.11
C TYR A 175 -8.36 2.52 -12.98
N ARG A 176 -9.68 2.37 -13.08
CA ARG A 176 -10.51 1.66 -12.10
C ARG A 176 -10.95 0.33 -12.69
N MET A 177 -10.29 -0.74 -12.28
CA MET A 177 -10.65 -2.10 -12.66
C MET A 177 -11.85 -2.57 -11.83
N ALA A 178 -12.84 -3.16 -12.48
CA ALA A 178 -14.02 -3.70 -11.82
C ALA A 178 -13.73 -5.06 -11.15
N ASP A 179 -13.00 -5.94 -11.86
CA ASP A 179 -12.66 -7.27 -11.39
C ASP A 179 -11.21 -7.66 -11.76
N PRO A 180 -10.33 -7.91 -10.76
CA PRO A 180 -10.54 -7.61 -9.35
C PRO A 180 -10.71 -6.11 -9.12
N LYS A 181 -11.45 -5.72 -8.07
CA LYS A 181 -11.70 -4.31 -7.74
C LYS A 181 -10.42 -3.61 -7.27
N ILE A 182 -9.67 -3.05 -8.23
CA ILE A 182 -8.33 -2.47 -8.06
C ILE A 182 -8.26 -1.11 -8.75
N VAL A 183 -7.49 -0.19 -8.17
CA VAL A 183 -7.13 1.08 -8.80
C VAL A 183 -5.68 1.02 -9.25
N LEU A 184 -5.44 1.37 -10.51
CA LEU A 184 -4.12 1.48 -11.10
C LEU A 184 -3.81 2.95 -11.40
N LEU A 185 -2.58 3.36 -11.13
CA LEU A 185 -2.03 4.64 -11.55
C LEU A 185 -0.95 4.35 -12.60
N VAL A 186 -1.20 4.74 -13.84
CA VAL A 186 -0.30 4.49 -14.98
C VAL A 186 0.38 5.80 -15.35
N PHE A 187 1.70 5.80 -15.41
CA PHE A 187 2.48 6.98 -15.75
C PHE A 187 3.04 6.88 -17.18
N VAL A 188 3.26 8.03 -17.82
CA VAL A 188 3.85 8.14 -19.17
C VAL A 188 5.17 7.37 -19.29
N SER A 189 5.93 7.28 -18.20
CA SER A 189 7.22 6.57 -18.13
C SER A 189 7.12 5.05 -18.22
N GLY A 190 5.94 4.46 -18.10
CA GLY A 190 5.75 3.01 -17.97
C GLY A 190 5.74 2.50 -16.53
N LYS A 191 5.95 3.38 -15.55
CA LYS A 191 5.71 3.02 -14.14
C LYS A 191 4.23 2.84 -13.88
N VAL A 192 3.88 1.81 -13.13
CA VAL A 192 2.49 1.48 -12.74
C VAL A 192 2.44 1.26 -11.24
N VAL A 193 1.44 1.83 -10.58
CA VAL A 193 1.12 1.59 -9.16
C VAL A 193 -0.25 0.92 -9.08
N LEU A 194 -0.37 -0.13 -8.28
CA LEU A 194 -1.63 -0.85 -8.04
C LEU A 194 -2.00 -0.74 -6.56
N THR A 195 -3.25 -0.44 -6.24
CA THR A 195 -3.74 -0.31 -4.86
C THR A 195 -5.19 -0.79 -4.73
N GLY A 196 -5.59 -1.17 -3.52
CA GLY A 196 -6.94 -1.63 -3.18
C GLY A 196 -7.05 -3.15 -2.97
N ALA A 197 -5.97 -3.90 -3.20
CA ALA A 197 -5.97 -5.35 -3.02
C ALA A 197 -5.93 -5.74 -1.55
N LYS A 198 -6.54 -6.88 -1.22
CA LYS A 198 -6.44 -7.52 0.11
C LYS A 198 -5.62 -8.79 0.12
N VAL A 199 -5.44 -9.36 -1.07
CA VAL A 199 -4.61 -10.55 -1.31
C VAL A 199 -3.70 -10.26 -2.50
N ARG A 200 -2.52 -10.87 -2.50
CA ARG A 200 -1.45 -10.59 -3.45
C ARG A 200 -1.84 -10.95 -4.88
N GLU A 201 -2.60 -12.02 -5.04
CA GLU A 201 -3.06 -12.56 -6.32
C GLU A 201 -3.92 -11.53 -7.06
N GLN A 202 -4.70 -10.70 -6.35
CA GLN A 202 -5.48 -9.62 -6.97
C GLN A 202 -4.59 -8.57 -7.65
N ILE A 203 -3.41 -8.29 -7.10
CA ILE A 203 -2.44 -7.38 -7.73
C ILE A 203 -1.91 -8.01 -9.02
N TYR A 204 -1.58 -9.31 -8.98
CA TYR A 204 -1.03 -10.03 -10.12
C TYR A 204 -2.05 -10.12 -11.25
N THR A 205 -3.26 -10.61 -10.97
CA THR A 205 -4.36 -10.65 -11.93
C THR A 205 -4.68 -9.26 -12.49
N ALA A 206 -4.73 -8.22 -11.66
CA ALA A 206 -4.99 -6.86 -12.14
C ALA A 206 -3.90 -6.35 -13.09
N PHE A 207 -2.64 -6.66 -12.81
CA PHE A 207 -1.54 -6.25 -13.66
C PHE A 207 -1.55 -7.01 -15.00
N GLU A 208 -1.74 -8.34 -14.97
CA GLU A 208 -1.80 -9.15 -16.19
C GLU A 208 -3.00 -8.78 -17.06
N ASN A 209 -4.15 -8.41 -16.46
CA ASN A 209 -5.32 -7.95 -17.21
C ASN A 209 -5.07 -6.63 -17.95
N ILE A 210 -4.33 -5.68 -17.35
CA ILE A 210 -4.07 -4.38 -18.00
C ILE A 210 -2.89 -4.43 -18.98
N TYR A 211 -1.92 -5.32 -18.77
CA TYR A 211 -0.65 -5.33 -19.50
C TYR A 211 -0.78 -5.36 -21.04
N PRO A 212 -1.69 -6.16 -21.65
CA PRO A 212 -1.92 -6.14 -23.09
C PRO A 212 -2.36 -4.77 -23.60
N MET A 213 -3.24 -4.07 -22.87
CA MET A 213 -3.67 -2.71 -23.22
C MET A 213 -2.51 -1.72 -23.11
N LEU A 214 -1.71 -1.78 -22.04
CA LEU A 214 -0.54 -0.90 -21.89
C LEU A 214 0.43 -1.07 -23.08
N SER A 215 0.63 -2.32 -23.51
CA SER A 215 1.51 -2.66 -24.63
C SER A 215 1.01 -2.12 -25.97
N GLN A 216 -0.31 -2.11 -26.21
CA GLN A 216 -0.91 -1.53 -27.41
C GLN A 216 -0.68 -0.01 -27.52
N PHE A 217 -0.62 0.70 -26.38
CA PHE A 217 -0.39 2.14 -26.32
C PHE A 217 1.08 2.53 -26.10
N ARG A 218 2.03 1.62 -26.35
CA ARG A 218 3.46 1.91 -26.31
C ARG A 218 3.80 3.04 -27.30
N LYS A 219 4.48 4.10 -26.83
CA LYS A 219 5.02 5.15 -27.71
C LYS A 219 6.17 4.54 -28.54
N ARG A 220 6.15 4.75 -29.86
CA ARG A 220 7.32 4.45 -30.69
C ARG A 220 8.45 5.36 -30.23
N GLN A 221 9.61 4.78 -29.97
CA GLN A 221 10.81 5.54 -29.63
C GLN A 221 11.18 6.33 -30.88
N GLN A 222 11.04 7.67 -30.82
CA GLN A 222 11.57 8.53 -31.87
C GLN A 222 13.08 8.57 -31.67
N TYR A 223 13.80 7.83 -32.51
CA TYR A 223 15.23 8.00 -32.66
C TYR A 223 15.44 9.32 -33.42
N TRP A 224 16.19 10.24 -32.82
CA TRP A 224 16.80 11.39 -33.48
C TRP A 224 18.29 11.07 -33.63
#